data_AF-A0A558FQ80-F1
#
_entry.id   AF-A0A558FQ80-F1
#
_cell.length_a   1.000
_cell.length_b   1.000
_cell.length_c   1.000
_cell.angle_alpha   90.00
_cell.angle_beta   90.00
_cell.angle_gamma   90.00
#
_symmetry.space_group_name_H-M   'P 1'
#
loop_
_entity.id
_entity.type
_entity.pdbx_description
1 polymer ?
#
loop_
_entity_poly.entity_id
_entity_poly.type
_entity_poly.pdbx_seq_one_letter_code
_entity_poly.pdbx_strand_id
1 'polypeptide(L)'
;MIKKSSVLIQVTLPIIEMKIAPFTLFLLMIILTWGVLIYFSYDLSLYYFYQFLPFFAQLFSIALMFSLLVPILYLNNQLYLKWFRHPITFKLYQQGISVDRSNQADFFTWQDLIQIQLRQQQAQIHSFNLLSKTAPYRQYFYFNSWIWPATLTQQHCDFLQFWKKLESLAKQQQLQRISKANIFKKTHIDITLIVDQQVQTKIQRKQRWITIGLTLAILGSLSLFIAQLLWHKFDDGSVNLPDQQTQAISNTNFKAYQNQVYIFKQGQGTFLLPQAKADQFTDLALSNLPDRAPELYSNVGKTLQHVYWQEHILPLLNPAQTVYLGNDFSKDQQQVYFQDKRLINANAARFTAVLHPTFNALGYFYAKDDQQVYYKTHALTGLNPQQSHAFINSSQYIHDQQLVYYQDKRLDKLNAQQTQIFSGSNRFSRDLNLATDGQSFYLNEHPLPRIAEHKFWGTVSVDFSHLQLIGNQSNEPFPGNFSYIFADQQYIYIYDEFYQQLKVLYRFPQPEQLKQIENQRFSYGKHIYSISQKLYRTKGTRSSGATTHGFQISLIQETDHKVIAQYFARTPNSIHLSRLFDLTKTDSP
;
A
#
# COMPACT_ATOMS: atom_id res chain seq x y z
N MET A 1 30.37 53.83 11.39
CA MET A 1 29.04 54.40 11.70
C MET A 1 28.66 55.41 10.62
N ILE A 2 27.81 55.03 9.66
CA ILE A 2 27.23 56.01 8.72
C ILE A 2 26.20 56.81 9.53
N LYS A 3 26.39 58.13 9.71
CA LYS A 3 25.37 59.00 10.32
C LYS A 3 24.10 58.87 9.48
N LYS A 4 23.06 58.22 10.02
CA LYS A 4 21.76 58.10 9.33
C LYS A 4 21.20 59.50 9.14
N SER A 5 21.04 59.91 7.89
CA SER A 5 20.28 61.12 7.54
C SER A 5 18.82 60.99 7.98
N SER A 6 18.08 62.11 7.97
CA SER A 6 16.63 62.10 8.19
C SER A 6 15.93 61.22 7.15
N VAL A 7 14.95 60.42 7.58
CA VAL A 7 14.11 59.60 6.70
C VAL A 7 13.37 60.51 5.71
N LEU A 8 13.53 60.26 4.40
CA LEU A 8 12.91 61.07 3.34
C LEU A 8 11.46 60.66 3.07
N ILE A 9 11.18 59.36 3.10
CA ILE A 9 9.84 58.77 3.02
C ILE A 9 9.91 57.36 3.61
N GLN A 10 8.82 56.92 4.22
CA GLN A 10 8.68 55.56 4.71
C GLN A 10 7.30 54.99 4.39
N VAL A 11 7.22 53.68 4.24
CA VAL A 11 5.98 52.97 3.98
C VAL A 11 5.99 51.64 4.73
N THR A 12 4.93 51.36 5.48
CA THR A 12 4.76 50.10 6.23
C THR A 12 3.60 49.34 5.63
N LEU A 13 3.84 48.11 5.18
CA LEU A 13 2.83 47.28 4.53
C LEU A 13 2.90 45.82 4.98
N PRO A 14 1.77 45.12 5.02
CA PRO A 14 1.73 43.69 5.30
C PRO A 14 2.23 42.90 4.09
N ILE A 15 3.46 42.39 4.19
CA ILE A 15 4.23 41.80 3.09
C ILE A 15 4.60 40.35 3.43
N ILE A 16 4.76 39.55 2.37
CA ILE A 16 5.32 38.21 2.46
C ILE A 16 6.72 38.23 1.89
N GLU A 17 7.70 38.04 2.78
CA GLU A 17 9.08 37.83 2.41
C GLU A 17 9.28 36.35 2.07
N MET A 18 9.58 36.04 0.80
CA MET A 18 9.79 34.66 0.38
C MET A 18 11.11 34.12 0.94
N LYS A 19 11.02 33.17 1.87
CA LYS A 19 12.15 32.38 2.37
C LYS A 19 12.06 30.94 1.86
N ILE A 20 13.20 30.33 1.57
CA ILE A 20 13.26 28.98 0.96
C ILE A 20 12.64 27.91 1.86
N ALA A 21 12.93 27.93 3.17
CA ALA A 21 12.43 26.92 4.11
C ALA A 21 10.88 26.92 4.25
N PRO A 22 10.20 28.04 4.57
CA PRO A 22 8.73 28.03 4.65
C PRO A 22 8.05 27.77 3.30
N PHE A 23 8.68 28.18 2.20
CA PHE A 23 8.18 27.88 0.86
C PHE A 23 8.23 26.39 0.51
N THR A 24 9.32 25.70 0.86
CA THR A 24 9.47 24.26 0.63
C THR A 24 8.49 23.46 1.49
N LEU A 25 8.31 23.86 2.75
CA LEU A 25 7.31 23.26 3.64
C LEU A 25 5.88 23.44 3.11
N PHE A 26 5.57 24.62 2.56
CA PHE A 26 4.30 24.89 1.91
C PHE A 26 4.04 24.01 0.68
N LEU A 27 5.04 23.83 -0.19
CA LEU A 27 4.92 22.96 -1.36
C LEU A 27 4.67 21.49 -0.94
N LEU A 28 5.37 21.03 0.09
CA LEU A 28 5.20 19.69 0.65
C LEU A 28 3.79 19.48 1.21
N MET A 29 3.22 20.49 1.88
CA MET A 29 1.84 20.46 2.38
C MET A 29 0.81 20.31 1.24
N ILE A 30 0.99 21.02 0.11
CA ILE A 30 0.14 20.87 -1.07
C ILE A 30 0.23 19.43 -1.62
N ILE A 31 1.44 18.91 -1.79
CA ILE A 31 1.68 17.57 -2.36
C ILE A 31 1.03 16.50 -1.46
N LEU A 32 1.23 16.57 -0.15
CA LEU A 32 0.63 15.63 0.81
C LEU A 32 -0.90 15.70 0.80
N THR A 33 -1.47 16.91 0.87
CA THR A 33 -2.93 17.11 0.85
C THR A 33 -3.54 16.57 -0.44
N TRP A 34 -2.89 16.80 -1.58
CA TRP A 34 -3.35 16.31 -2.88
C TRP A 34 -3.26 14.78 -2.98
N GLY A 35 -2.16 14.18 -2.50
CA GLY A 35 -2.00 12.72 -2.48
C GLY A 35 -3.07 12.01 -1.65
N VAL A 36 -3.37 12.54 -0.45
CA VAL A 36 -4.43 11.99 0.42
C VAL A 36 -5.81 12.07 -0.25
N LEU A 37 -6.15 13.21 -0.86
CA LEU A 37 -7.45 13.38 -1.51
C LEU A 37 -7.61 12.51 -2.76
N ILE A 38 -6.56 12.32 -3.56
CA ILE A 38 -6.58 11.38 -4.68
C ILE A 38 -6.90 9.97 -4.19
N TYR A 39 -6.25 9.54 -3.11
CA TYR A 39 -6.47 8.22 -2.56
C TYR A 39 -7.93 8.02 -2.14
N PHE A 40 -8.48 8.89 -1.30
CA PHE A 40 -9.86 8.79 -0.86
C PHE A 40 -10.85 8.88 -2.02
N SER A 41 -10.59 9.74 -3.01
CA SER A 41 -11.47 9.88 -4.17
C SER A 41 -11.45 8.66 -5.07
N TYR A 42 -10.27 8.05 -5.25
CA TYR A 42 -10.09 6.82 -6.02
C TYR A 42 -10.74 5.63 -5.31
N ASP A 43 -10.55 5.49 -4.01
CA ASP A 43 -11.12 4.40 -3.22
C ASP A 43 -12.66 4.48 -3.15
N LEU A 44 -13.18 5.69 -2.92
CA LEU A 44 -14.63 5.95 -2.89
C LEU A 44 -15.28 5.76 -4.27
N SER A 45 -14.60 6.14 -5.36
CA SER A 45 -15.12 5.93 -6.70
C SER A 45 -15.16 4.47 -7.12
N LEU A 46 -14.13 3.75 -6.71
CA LEU A 46 -14.06 2.31 -6.81
C LEU A 46 -15.22 1.70 -5.98
N TYR A 47 -15.43 2.09 -4.73
CA TYR A 47 -16.46 1.49 -3.87
C TYR A 47 -17.89 1.69 -4.39
N TYR A 48 -18.26 2.92 -4.73
CA TYR A 48 -19.65 3.28 -5.03
C TYR A 48 -19.96 3.38 -6.54
N PHE A 49 -19.07 3.94 -7.36
CA PHE A 49 -19.39 4.25 -8.77
C PHE A 49 -19.19 3.07 -9.72
N TYR A 50 -18.28 2.14 -9.40
CA TYR A 50 -18.11 0.91 -10.18
C TYR A 50 -19.35 0.01 -10.17
N GLN A 51 -20.23 0.16 -9.17
CA GLN A 51 -21.49 -0.57 -9.07
C GLN A 51 -22.52 -0.16 -10.14
N PHE A 52 -22.32 0.99 -10.80
CA PHE A 52 -23.23 1.51 -11.84
C PHE A 52 -22.60 1.43 -13.23
N LEU A 53 -21.41 2.01 -13.44
CA LEU A 53 -20.68 1.95 -14.73
C LEU A 53 -19.15 2.14 -14.54
N PRO A 54 -18.31 1.11 -14.78
CA PRO A 54 -16.84 1.15 -14.61
C PRO A 54 -16.13 2.29 -15.35
N PHE A 55 -16.56 2.58 -16.58
CA PHE A 55 -15.93 3.60 -17.43
C PHE A 55 -16.17 5.02 -16.91
N PHE A 56 -17.35 5.28 -16.33
CA PHE A 56 -17.70 6.59 -15.80
C PHE A 56 -16.99 6.87 -14.47
N ALA A 57 -16.76 5.84 -13.64
CA ALA A 57 -16.06 5.97 -12.36
C ALA A 57 -14.63 6.50 -12.52
N GLN A 58 -13.89 6.05 -13.54
CA GLN A 58 -12.52 6.50 -13.80
C GLN A 58 -12.49 7.95 -14.32
N LEU A 59 -13.37 8.31 -15.26
CA LEU A 59 -13.49 9.68 -15.75
C LEU A 59 -13.94 10.65 -14.66
N PHE A 60 -14.90 10.23 -13.81
CA PHE A 60 -15.35 11.02 -12.68
C PHE A 60 -14.24 11.24 -11.65
N SER A 61 -13.43 10.21 -11.35
CA SER A 61 -12.29 10.34 -10.44
C SER A 61 -11.24 11.33 -10.95
N ILE A 62 -10.94 11.27 -12.25
CA ILE A 62 -10.01 12.20 -12.90
C ILE A 62 -10.59 13.62 -12.87
N ALA A 63 -11.86 13.79 -13.23
CA ALA A 63 -12.54 15.09 -13.20
C ALA A 63 -12.57 15.68 -11.78
N LEU A 64 -12.84 14.86 -10.77
CA LEU A 64 -12.83 15.24 -9.36
C LEU A 64 -11.42 15.61 -8.87
N MET A 65 -10.39 14.87 -9.29
CA MET A 65 -9.00 15.19 -8.97
C MET A 65 -8.58 16.56 -9.51
N PHE A 66 -8.95 16.87 -10.76
CA PHE A 66 -8.66 18.18 -11.34
C PHE A 66 -9.54 19.29 -10.77
N SER A 67 -10.80 19.02 -10.44
CA SER A 67 -11.69 20.03 -9.86
C SER A 67 -11.31 20.41 -8.43
N LEU A 68 -10.78 19.48 -7.64
CA LEU A 68 -10.33 19.73 -6.27
C LEU A 68 -8.95 20.41 -6.17
N LEU A 69 -8.11 20.33 -7.22
CA LEU A 69 -6.79 20.95 -7.22
C LEU A 69 -6.84 22.47 -6.96
N VAL A 70 -7.78 23.17 -7.60
CA VAL A 70 -7.94 24.62 -7.47
C VAL A 70 -8.34 25.03 -6.03
N PRO A 71 -9.40 24.45 -5.42
CA PRO A 71 -9.71 24.65 -4.00
C PRO A 71 -8.56 24.34 -3.03
N ILE A 72 -7.82 23.24 -3.24
CA ILE A 72 -6.67 22.87 -2.39
C ILE A 72 -5.60 23.95 -2.45
N LEU A 73 -5.23 24.39 -3.65
CA LEU A 73 -4.26 25.47 -3.84
C LEU A 73 -4.73 26.77 -3.18
N TYR A 74 -6.03 27.10 -3.28
CA TYR A 74 -6.60 28.26 -2.61
C TYR A 74 -6.47 28.18 -1.09
N LEU A 75 -6.92 27.08 -0.48
CA LEU A 75 -6.93 26.89 0.98
C LEU A 75 -5.53 26.91 1.55
N ASN A 76 -4.61 26.16 0.92
CA ASN A 76 -3.20 26.17 1.29
C ASN A 76 -2.65 27.59 1.20
N ASN A 77 -2.89 28.29 0.08
CA ASN A 77 -2.46 29.68 -0.08
C ASN A 77 -2.99 30.59 1.04
N GLN A 78 -4.27 30.50 1.43
CA GLN A 78 -4.81 31.28 2.55
C GLN A 78 -4.10 31.00 3.88
N LEU A 79 -3.79 29.73 4.17
CA LEU A 79 -3.02 29.36 5.36
C LEU A 79 -1.61 29.97 5.31
N TYR A 80 -0.94 29.91 4.16
CA TYR A 80 0.37 30.51 3.95
C TYR A 80 0.35 32.03 4.15
N LEU A 81 -0.65 32.73 3.56
CA LEU A 81 -0.83 34.17 3.76
C LEU A 81 -1.05 34.50 5.25
N LYS A 82 -1.85 33.71 5.97
CA LYS A 82 -2.15 33.92 7.38
C LYS A 82 -0.90 33.82 8.27
N TRP A 83 0.01 32.91 7.96
CA TRP A 83 1.17 32.62 8.81
C TRP A 83 2.41 33.44 8.48
N PHE A 84 2.61 33.82 7.21
CA PHE A 84 3.86 34.47 6.76
C PHE A 84 3.69 35.94 6.35
N ARG A 85 2.47 36.50 6.36
CA ARG A 85 2.24 37.91 6.08
C ARG A 85 2.45 38.74 7.34
N HIS A 86 3.48 39.59 7.33
CA HIS A 86 3.86 40.43 8.47
C HIS A 86 4.15 41.87 8.01
N PRO A 87 4.01 42.87 8.89
CA PRO A 87 4.35 44.25 8.54
C PRO A 87 5.85 44.40 8.31
N ILE A 88 6.23 44.93 7.15
CA ILE A 88 7.60 45.32 6.82
C ILE A 88 7.60 46.82 6.51
N THR A 89 8.54 47.56 7.09
CA THR A 89 8.69 49.00 6.88
C THR A 89 9.87 49.26 5.97
N PHE A 90 9.61 49.87 4.81
CA PHE A 90 10.67 50.38 3.95
C PHE A 90 10.92 51.86 4.26
N LYS A 91 12.17 52.22 4.52
CA LYS A 91 12.58 53.62 4.76
C LYS A 91 13.58 54.04 3.70
N LEU A 92 13.33 55.18 3.06
CA LEU A 92 14.21 55.75 2.05
C LEU A 92 15.04 56.87 2.68
N TYR A 93 16.36 56.78 2.49
CA TYR A 93 17.35 57.76 2.92
C TYR A 93 18.08 58.31 1.70
N GLN A 94 18.79 59.42 1.87
CA GLN A 94 19.60 59.96 0.77
C GLN A 94 20.73 59.01 0.36
N GLN A 95 21.26 58.23 1.30
CA GLN A 95 22.36 57.29 1.08
C GLN A 95 21.92 55.87 0.68
N GLY A 96 20.62 55.53 0.75
CA GLY A 96 20.15 54.16 0.50
C GLY A 96 18.75 53.85 1.02
N ILE A 97 18.45 52.55 1.15
CA ILE A 97 17.13 52.04 1.55
C ILE A 97 17.30 51.12 2.77
N SER A 98 16.44 51.28 3.78
CA SER A 98 16.32 50.35 4.91
C SER A 98 15.09 49.46 4.74
N VAL A 99 15.24 48.17 5.04
CA VAL A 99 14.15 47.20 5.19
C VAL A 99 14.08 46.82 6.66
N ASP A 100 13.09 47.38 7.35
CA ASP A 100 12.89 47.19 8.78
C ASP A 100 11.81 46.12 9.00
N ARG A 101 12.21 45.03 9.67
CA ARG A 101 11.35 43.97 10.21
C ARG A 101 11.17 44.19 11.70
N SER A 102 10.23 43.47 12.33
CA SER A 102 9.92 43.62 13.76
C SER A 102 11.15 43.61 14.68
N ASN A 103 12.16 42.79 14.37
CA ASN A 103 13.34 42.58 15.22
C ASN A 103 14.69 42.88 14.52
N GLN A 104 14.69 43.34 13.26
CA GLN A 104 15.92 43.51 12.47
C GLN A 104 15.74 44.60 11.41
N ALA A 105 16.74 45.47 11.24
CA ALA A 105 16.78 46.49 10.18
C ALA A 105 18.00 46.29 9.29
N ASP A 106 17.77 46.00 8.01
CA ASP A 106 18.82 45.86 7.00
C ASP A 106 18.92 47.14 6.19
N PHE A 107 20.08 47.80 6.21
CA PHE A 107 20.31 49.03 5.46
C PHE A 107 21.21 48.76 4.24
N PHE A 108 20.70 49.09 3.06
CA PHE A 108 21.37 48.90 1.78
C PHE A 108 21.75 50.27 1.20
N THR A 109 23.05 50.54 1.06
CA THR A 109 23.52 51.77 0.39
C THR A 109 23.29 51.67 -1.11
N TRP A 110 23.24 52.81 -1.81
CA TRP A 110 23.15 52.82 -3.28
C TRP A 110 24.29 52.03 -3.96
N GLN A 111 25.49 52.00 -3.37
CA GLN A 111 26.65 51.26 -3.88
C GLN A 111 26.60 49.75 -3.63
N ASP A 112 25.88 49.32 -2.59
CA ASP A 112 25.67 47.91 -2.24
C ASP A 112 24.55 47.28 -3.07
N LEU A 113 23.53 48.05 -3.44
CA LEU A 113 22.46 47.58 -4.30
C LEU A 113 23.00 47.20 -5.69
N ILE A 114 22.49 46.12 -6.27
CA ILE A 114 22.80 45.64 -7.62
C ILE A 114 21.58 45.85 -8.52
N GLN A 115 20.41 45.47 -8.01
CA GLN A 115 19.15 45.54 -8.74
C GLN A 115 18.00 45.82 -7.78
N ILE A 116 17.14 46.77 -8.15
CA ILE A 116 15.83 46.99 -7.55
C ILE A 116 14.78 46.70 -8.62
N GLN A 117 13.82 45.82 -8.33
CA GLN A 117 12.79 45.45 -9.29
C GLN A 117 11.40 45.66 -8.70
N LEU A 118 10.53 46.34 -9.44
CA LEU A 118 9.11 46.39 -9.21
C LEU A 118 8.41 45.55 -10.27
N ARG A 119 7.58 44.61 -9.85
CA ARG A 119 6.67 43.91 -10.77
C ARG A 119 5.26 44.39 -10.55
N GLN A 120 4.64 44.83 -11.63
CA GLN A 120 3.27 45.30 -11.65
C GLN A 120 2.44 44.38 -12.56
N GLN A 121 1.28 44.00 -12.06
CA GLN A 121 0.27 43.29 -12.83
C GLN A 121 -1.00 44.15 -12.86
N GLN A 122 -1.43 44.55 -14.07
CA GLN A 122 -2.47 45.54 -14.33
C GLN A 122 -2.15 46.88 -13.64
N ALA A 123 -3.03 47.37 -12.76
CA ALA A 123 -2.83 48.59 -11.97
C ALA A 123 -2.22 48.30 -10.58
N GLN A 124 -1.89 47.05 -10.25
CA GLN A 124 -1.47 46.64 -8.92
C GLN A 124 0.00 46.20 -8.86
N ILE A 125 0.67 46.59 -7.78
CA ILE A 125 2.04 46.18 -7.50
C ILE A 125 2.01 44.76 -6.93
N HIS A 126 2.62 43.83 -7.64
CA HIS A 126 2.63 42.41 -7.28
C HIS A 126 3.78 42.07 -6.34
N SER A 127 4.99 42.53 -6.67
CA SER A 127 6.19 42.28 -5.85
C SER A 127 7.21 43.41 -5.99
N PHE A 128 7.96 43.61 -4.93
CA PHE A 128 9.15 44.45 -4.88
C PHE A 128 10.34 43.56 -4.55
N ASN A 129 11.43 43.66 -5.30
CA ASN A 129 12.59 42.79 -5.12
C ASN A 129 13.87 43.61 -4.99
N LEU A 130 14.73 43.19 -4.08
CA LEU A 130 16.05 43.76 -3.86
C LEU A 130 17.12 42.72 -4.10
N LEU A 131 18.23 43.14 -4.71
CA LEU A 131 19.44 42.35 -4.86
C LEU A 131 20.61 43.25 -4.47
N SER A 132 21.42 42.84 -3.51
CA SER A 132 22.61 43.58 -3.05
C SER A 132 23.87 42.72 -3.11
N LYS A 133 25.05 43.34 -2.97
CA LYS A 133 26.35 42.66 -2.92
C LYS A 133 26.52 41.94 -1.58
N THR A 134 26.04 42.53 -0.49
CA THR A 134 26.05 41.97 0.88
C THR A 134 25.09 40.80 1.06
N ALA A 135 23.97 40.76 0.33
CA ALA A 135 22.99 39.69 0.33
C ALA A 135 22.78 39.16 -1.12
N PRO A 136 23.65 38.25 -1.60
CA PRO A 136 23.70 37.84 -3.02
C PRO A 136 22.57 36.89 -3.44
N TYR A 137 21.47 36.86 -2.70
CA TYR A 137 20.21 36.22 -3.07
C TYR A 137 19.15 37.31 -3.26
N ARG A 138 18.34 37.19 -4.32
CA ARG A 138 17.29 38.17 -4.57
C ARG A 138 16.23 38.04 -3.48
N GLN A 139 16.00 39.11 -2.72
CA GLN A 139 14.94 39.20 -1.73
C GLN A 139 13.64 39.54 -2.46
N TYR A 140 12.61 38.73 -2.26
CA TYR A 140 11.29 38.92 -2.87
C TYR A 140 10.28 39.33 -1.79
N PHE A 141 9.66 40.48 -2.00
CA PHE A 141 8.63 41.04 -1.14
C PHE A 141 7.31 41.04 -1.91
N TYR A 142 6.44 40.07 -1.61
CA TYR A 142 5.12 39.96 -2.23
C TYR A 142 4.09 40.73 -1.40
N PHE A 143 3.31 41.57 -2.07
CA PHE A 143 2.25 42.35 -1.42
C PHE A 143 0.96 41.54 -1.24
N ASN A 144 0.76 40.56 -2.13
CA ASN A 144 -0.36 39.62 -2.16
C ASN A 144 0.18 38.17 -2.16
N SER A 145 -0.45 37.25 -2.92
CA SER A 145 0.04 35.88 -3.13
C SER A 145 1.06 35.80 -4.25
N TRP A 146 2.03 34.90 -4.11
CA TRP A 146 2.97 34.53 -5.17
C TRP A 146 2.38 33.56 -6.21
N ILE A 147 1.28 32.85 -5.88
CA ILE A 147 0.64 31.82 -6.73
C ILE A 147 -0.51 32.41 -7.54
N TRP A 148 -1.38 33.18 -6.90
CA TRP A 148 -2.56 33.79 -7.52
C TRP A 148 -2.54 35.31 -7.40
N PRO A 149 -2.21 36.01 -8.50
CA PRO A 149 -2.16 37.47 -8.47
C PRO A 149 -3.52 38.19 -8.48
N ALA A 150 -4.67 37.53 -8.31
CA ALA A 150 -5.96 38.16 -8.66
C ALA A 150 -6.98 38.29 -7.51
N THR A 151 -7.61 39.47 -7.55
CA THR A 151 -8.77 40.01 -6.82
C THR A 151 -8.63 40.15 -5.30
N LEU A 152 -8.24 41.34 -4.84
CA LEU A 152 -8.97 42.16 -3.85
C LEU A 152 -8.17 43.43 -3.43
N THR A 153 -8.64 44.58 -3.93
CA THR A 153 -8.97 45.80 -3.14
C THR A 153 -7.94 46.49 -2.22
N GLN A 154 -6.63 46.40 -2.44
CA GLN A 154 -5.72 47.42 -1.91
C GLN A 154 -4.85 48.02 -3.01
N GLN A 155 -5.24 49.21 -3.47
CA GLN A 155 -4.28 50.07 -4.15
C GLN A 155 -3.21 50.43 -3.12
N HIS A 156 -2.01 49.89 -3.25
CA HIS A 156 -0.84 50.33 -2.46
C HIS A 156 -0.38 51.73 -2.91
N CYS A 157 -1.29 52.71 -2.90
CA CYS A 157 -1.05 54.09 -3.32
C CYS A 157 0.17 54.68 -2.59
N ASP A 158 0.31 54.37 -1.31
CA ASP A 158 1.44 54.81 -0.48
C ASP A 158 2.77 54.22 -0.95
N PHE A 159 2.77 52.96 -1.39
CA PHE A 159 3.97 52.35 -1.98
C PHE A 159 4.30 52.96 -3.34
N LEU A 160 3.31 53.37 -4.11
CA LEU A 160 3.55 54.06 -5.40
C LEU A 160 4.22 55.42 -5.17
N GLN A 161 3.83 56.15 -4.12
CA GLN A 161 4.51 57.39 -3.72
C GLN A 161 5.96 57.11 -3.28
N PHE A 162 6.17 56.07 -2.47
CA PHE A 162 7.50 55.59 -2.10
C PHE A 162 8.34 55.23 -3.34
N TRP A 163 7.79 54.47 -4.29
CA TRP A 163 8.47 54.08 -5.52
C TRP A 163 8.83 55.28 -6.40
N LYS A 164 7.92 56.25 -6.58
CA LYS A 164 8.21 57.48 -7.35
C LYS A 164 9.36 58.27 -6.72
N LYS A 165 9.41 58.39 -5.39
CA LYS A 165 10.49 59.07 -4.68
C LYS A 165 11.82 58.29 -4.81
N LEU A 166 11.77 56.96 -4.69
CA LEU A 166 12.91 56.07 -4.93
C LEU A 166 13.44 56.24 -6.36
N GLU A 167 12.57 56.24 -7.36
CA GLU A 167 12.94 56.44 -8.76
C GLU A 167 13.58 57.82 -9.01
N SER A 168 13.07 58.87 -8.35
CA SER A 168 13.66 60.21 -8.41
C SER A 168 15.06 60.26 -7.83
N LEU A 169 15.31 59.65 -6.66
CA LEU A 169 16.64 59.57 -6.06
C LEU A 169 17.57 58.68 -6.89
N ALA A 170 17.06 57.57 -7.42
CA ALA A 170 17.81 56.69 -8.31
C ALA A 170 18.30 57.43 -9.57
N LYS A 171 17.47 58.31 -10.15
CA LYS A 171 17.88 59.18 -11.27
C LYS A 171 18.98 60.16 -10.86
N GLN A 172 18.90 60.75 -9.67
CA GLN A 172 19.96 61.63 -9.14
C GLN A 172 21.29 60.89 -8.93
N GLN A 173 21.22 59.59 -8.59
CA GLN A 173 22.37 58.69 -8.47
C GLN A 173 22.77 58.02 -9.79
N GLN A 174 22.26 58.49 -10.94
CA GLN A 174 22.57 57.99 -12.28
C GLN A 174 22.30 56.48 -12.50
N LEU A 175 21.32 55.90 -11.79
CA LEU A 175 20.95 54.49 -11.94
C LEU A 175 20.20 54.23 -13.28
N GLN A 176 20.50 53.11 -13.94
CA GLN A 176 19.88 52.77 -15.22
C GLN A 176 18.47 52.18 -15.01
N ARG A 177 17.47 52.73 -15.71
CA ARG A 177 16.08 52.24 -15.69
C ARG A 177 15.78 51.39 -16.92
N ILE A 178 15.35 50.14 -16.70
CA ILE A 178 14.85 49.23 -17.74
C ILE A 178 13.39 48.90 -17.46
N SER A 179 12.52 49.11 -18.45
CA SER A 179 11.11 48.73 -18.37
C SER A 179 10.82 47.68 -19.45
N LYS A 180 10.34 46.51 -19.04
CA LYS A 180 9.91 45.44 -19.96
C LYS A 180 8.42 45.21 -19.80
N ALA A 181 7.68 45.34 -20.90
CA ALA A 181 6.29 44.92 -20.99
C ALA A 181 6.24 43.58 -21.76
N ASN A 182 5.48 42.62 -21.26
CA ASN A 182 5.38 41.32 -21.93
C ASN A 182 4.51 41.45 -23.20
N ILE A 183 5.06 41.07 -24.37
CA ILE A 183 4.46 41.30 -25.70
C ILE A 183 3.08 40.61 -25.84
N PHE A 184 2.86 39.50 -25.13
CA PHE A 184 1.62 38.72 -25.20
C PHE A 184 0.60 39.03 -24.09
N LYS A 185 0.97 39.85 -23.09
CA LYS A 185 0.08 40.26 -21.98
C LYS A 185 0.39 41.71 -21.62
N LYS A 186 -0.35 42.67 -22.21
CA LYS A 186 -0.31 44.13 -21.91
C LYS A 186 -0.50 44.49 -20.42
N THR A 187 -0.76 43.50 -19.58
CA THR A 187 -1.04 43.61 -18.16
C THR A 187 0.16 43.34 -17.27
N HIS A 188 1.34 42.93 -17.76
CA HIS A 188 2.51 42.68 -16.89
C HIS A 188 3.64 43.65 -17.25
N ILE A 189 4.03 44.47 -16.28
CA ILE A 189 5.07 45.49 -16.42
C ILE A 189 6.15 45.22 -15.37
N ASP A 190 7.37 44.96 -15.83
CA ASP A 190 8.54 44.82 -14.98
C ASP A 190 9.41 46.06 -15.11
N ILE A 191 9.50 46.83 -14.03
CA ILE A 191 10.37 48.01 -13.94
C ILE A 191 11.59 47.63 -13.10
N THR A 192 12.78 47.81 -13.66
CA THR A 192 14.05 47.45 -13.02
C THR A 192 14.98 48.66 -13.01
N LEU A 193 15.55 48.96 -11.84
CA LEU A 193 16.63 49.91 -11.66
C LEU A 193 17.92 49.13 -11.40
N ILE A 194 18.96 49.39 -12.18
CA ILE A 194 20.24 48.66 -12.15
C ILE A 194 21.32 49.61 -11.69
N VAL A 195 22.07 49.16 -10.69
CA VAL A 195 23.28 49.83 -10.18
C VAL A 195 24.52 49.28 -10.87
N ASP A 196 24.59 47.96 -11.06
CA ASP A 196 25.75 47.27 -11.62
C ASP A 196 25.33 46.13 -12.55
N GLN A 197 25.45 46.37 -13.87
CA GLN A 197 25.02 45.43 -14.90
C GLN A 197 25.95 44.21 -15.00
N GLN A 198 27.26 44.38 -14.76
CA GLN A 198 28.23 43.28 -14.83
C GLN A 198 28.04 42.31 -13.66
N VAL A 199 27.84 42.82 -12.45
CA VAL A 199 27.57 41.99 -11.27
C VAL A 199 26.22 41.28 -11.41
N GLN A 200 25.19 41.97 -11.92
CA GLN A 200 23.86 41.38 -12.14
C GLN A 200 23.92 40.17 -13.09
N THR A 201 24.59 40.29 -14.24
CA THR A 201 24.71 39.20 -15.22
C THR A 201 25.49 38.01 -14.66
N LYS A 202 26.56 38.27 -13.89
CA LYS A 202 27.33 37.24 -13.19
C LYS A 202 26.48 36.47 -12.18
N ILE A 203 25.65 37.14 -11.38
CA ILE A 203 24.75 36.50 -10.41
C ILE A 203 23.66 35.68 -11.12
N GLN A 204 23.05 36.21 -12.18
CA GLN A 204 22.03 35.47 -12.95
C GLN A 204 22.60 34.20 -13.59
N ARG A 205 23.81 34.28 -14.16
CA ARG A 205 24.51 33.10 -14.69
C ARG A 205 24.78 32.08 -13.58
N LYS A 206 25.28 32.52 -12.42
CA LYS A 206 25.52 31.65 -11.26
C LYS A 206 24.24 30.95 -10.79
N GLN A 207 23.13 31.67 -10.64
CA GLN A 207 21.85 31.11 -10.24
C GLN A 207 21.35 30.05 -11.25
N ARG A 208 21.45 30.33 -12.56
CA ARG A 208 21.08 29.35 -13.60
C ARG A 208 21.87 28.05 -13.50
N TRP A 209 23.18 28.13 -13.27
CA TRP A 209 24.03 26.95 -13.09
C TRP A 209 23.71 26.19 -11.79
N ILE A 210 23.43 26.89 -10.70
CA ILE A 210 22.97 26.26 -9.45
C ILE A 210 21.65 25.51 -9.68
N THR A 211 20.67 26.12 -10.35
CA THR A 211 19.38 25.47 -10.64
C THR A 211 19.57 24.22 -11.50
N ILE A 212 20.35 24.31 -12.58
CA ILE A 212 20.66 23.15 -13.43
C ILE A 212 21.34 22.04 -12.61
N GLY A 213 22.33 22.40 -11.78
CA GLY A 213 23.04 21.46 -10.91
C GLY A 213 22.12 20.77 -9.90
N LEU A 214 21.23 21.51 -9.24
CA LEU A 214 20.24 20.96 -8.32
C LEU A 214 19.27 20.01 -9.02
N THR A 215 18.76 20.39 -10.20
CA THR A 215 17.86 19.52 -10.98
C THR A 215 18.56 18.21 -11.37
N LEU A 216 19.80 18.29 -11.84
CA LEU A 216 20.60 17.09 -12.18
C LEU A 216 20.90 16.25 -10.93
N ALA A 217 21.17 16.86 -9.78
CA ALA A 217 21.38 16.15 -8.52
C ALA A 217 20.11 15.44 -8.04
N ILE A 218 18.93 16.06 -8.17
CA ILE A 218 17.64 15.43 -7.84
C ILE A 218 17.37 14.25 -8.78
N LEU A 219 17.57 14.43 -10.09
CA LEU A 219 17.38 13.35 -11.06
C LEU A 219 18.38 12.19 -10.84
N GLY A 220 19.65 12.52 -10.58
CA GLY A 220 20.69 11.55 -10.28
C GLY A 220 20.43 10.79 -8.99
N SER A 221 20.03 11.48 -7.91
CA SER A 221 19.68 10.85 -6.64
C SER A 221 18.43 9.98 -6.75
N LEU A 222 17.39 10.41 -7.47
CA LEU A 222 16.22 9.58 -7.74
C LEU A 222 16.59 8.33 -8.54
N SER A 223 17.46 8.47 -9.56
CA SER A 223 17.95 7.34 -10.35
C SER A 223 18.77 6.35 -9.50
N LEU A 224 19.68 6.85 -8.65
CA LEU A 224 20.46 6.03 -7.72
C LEU A 224 19.57 5.34 -6.68
N PHE A 225 18.58 6.04 -6.16
CA PHE A 225 17.60 5.47 -5.23
C PHE A 225 16.79 4.34 -5.89
N ILE A 226 16.31 4.55 -7.12
CA ILE A 226 15.63 3.50 -7.90
C ILE A 226 16.59 2.34 -8.17
N ALA A 227 17.83 2.62 -8.57
CA ALA A 227 18.84 1.58 -8.81
C ALA A 227 19.14 0.77 -7.54
N GLN A 228 19.23 1.41 -6.37
CA GLN A 228 19.41 0.74 -5.09
C GLN A 228 18.20 -0.12 -4.71
N LEU A 229 16.97 0.39 -4.88
CA LEU A 229 15.74 -0.38 -4.67
C LEU A 229 15.67 -1.60 -5.58
N LEU A 230 16.07 -1.44 -6.84
CA LEU A 230 16.14 -2.55 -7.81
C LEU A 230 17.27 -3.52 -7.47
N TRP A 231 18.45 -3.03 -7.09
CA TRP A 231 19.59 -3.87 -6.70
C TRP A 231 19.23 -4.78 -5.53
N HIS A 232 18.67 -4.24 -4.44
CA HIS A 232 18.20 -5.05 -3.31
C HIS A 232 17.12 -6.07 -3.68
N LYS A 233 16.38 -5.82 -4.77
CA LYS A 233 15.35 -6.73 -5.26
C LYS A 233 15.90 -7.81 -6.21
N PHE A 234 17.05 -7.58 -6.84
CA PHE A 234 17.64 -8.49 -7.83
C PHE A 234 18.89 -9.22 -7.33
N ASP A 235 19.60 -8.69 -6.35
CA ASP A 235 20.74 -9.32 -5.66
C ASP A 235 20.22 -10.03 -4.41
N ASP A 236 19.38 -11.04 -4.62
CA ASP A 236 18.78 -11.85 -3.57
C ASP A 236 19.74 -12.92 -3.02
N GLY A 237 20.98 -12.99 -3.53
CA GLY A 237 21.97 -14.01 -3.21
C GLY A 237 21.83 -15.29 -4.06
N SER A 238 20.91 -15.31 -5.03
CA SER A 238 20.77 -16.43 -5.95
C SER A 238 21.90 -16.48 -6.98
N VAL A 239 22.22 -17.70 -7.41
CA VAL A 239 23.28 -18.01 -8.36
C VAL A 239 22.67 -18.57 -9.63
N ASN A 240 23.14 -18.08 -10.79
CA ASN A 240 22.78 -18.65 -12.08
C ASN A 240 23.67 -19.85 -12.38
N LEU A 241 23.08 -21.04 -12.35
CA LEU A 241 23.77 -22.28 -12.69
C LEU A 241 23.54 -22.66 -14.16
N PRO A 242 24.53 -23.24 -14.86
CA PRO A 242 24.34 -23.74 -16.22
C PRO A 242 23.52 -25.04 -16.19
N ASP A 243 22.26 -24.98 -16.62
CA ASP A 243 21.30 -26.10 -16.53
C ASP A 243 21.86 -27.45 -17.05
N GLN A 244 22.59 -27.42 -18.17
CA GLN A 244 23.14 -28.62 -18.83
C GLN A 244 24.24 -29.35 -18.04
N GLN A 245 24.84 -28.72 -17.03
CA GLN A 245 25.94 -29.29 -16.24
C GLN A 245 25.56 -29.57 -14.78
N THR A 246 24.31 -29.26 -14.39
CA THR A 246 23.82 -29.54 -13.04
C THR A 246 23.27 -30.96 -12.91
N GLN A 247 23.53 -31.60 -11.78
CA GLN A 247 22.99 -32.92 -11.45
C GLN A 247 21.91 -32.76 -10.38
N ALA A 248 20.69 -33.18 -10.65
CA ALA A 248 19.63 -33.19 -9.64
C ALA A 248 19.89 -34.27 -8.58
N ILE A 249 19.63 -33.95 -7.31
CA ILE A 249 19.70 -34.92 -6.21
C ILE A 249 18.29 -35.50 -6.04
N SER A 250 18.13 -36.79 -6.33
CA SER A 250 16.82 -37.46 -6.45
C SER A 250 15.90 -37.17 -5.27
N ASN A 251 14.61 -36.95 -5.56
CA ASN A 251 13.55 -36.71 -4.58
C ASN A 251 13.74 -35.47 -3.67
N THR A 252 14.61 -34.53 -4.05
CA THR A 252 14.82 -33.26 -3.34
C THR A 252 14.87 -32.07 -4.29
N ASN A 253 14.79 -30.86 -3.72
CA ASN A 253 15.02 -29.61 -4.44
C ASN A 253 16.53 -29.26 -4.60
N PHE A 254 17.44 -30.14 -4.15
CA PHE A 254 18.87 -29.92 -4.23
C PHE A 254 19.46 -30.32 -5.60
N LYS A 255 20.53 -29.64 -5.98
CA LYS A 255 21.32 -29.89 -7.18
C LYS A 255 22.80 -29.83 -6.84
N ALA A 256 23.61 -30.63 -7.53
CA ALA A 256 25.05 -30.62 -7.45
C ALA A 256 25.67 -29.97 -8.69
N TYR A 257 26.69 -29.14 -8.47
CA TYR A 257 27.54 -28.57 -9.52
C TYR A 257 28.94 -28.33 -8.97
N GLN A 258 29.99 -28.76 -9.68
CA GLN A 258 31.40 -28.59 -9.27
C GLN A 258 31.71 -29.02 -7.81
N ASN A 259 31.17 -30.17 -7.39
CA ASN A 259 31.24 -30.69 -6.01
C ASN A 259 30.65 -29.79 -4.92
N GLN A 260 29.83 -28.79 -5.29
CA GLN A 260 29.03 -27.98 -4.39
C GLN A 260 27.56 -28.38 -4.50
N VAL A 261 26.80 -28.15 -3.43
CA VAL A 261 25.36 -28.42 -3.38
C VAL A 261 24.61 -27.09 -3.39
N TYR A 262 23.50 -27.05 -4.11
CA TYR A 262 22.64 -25.87 -4.22
C TYR A 262 21.20 -26.28 -4.00
N ILE A 263 20.38 -25.38 -3.46
CA ILE A 263 18.93 -25.55 -3.30
C ILE A 263 18.20 -24.64 -4.28
N PHE A 264 17.27 -25.18 -5.06
CA PHE A 264 16.36 -24.37 -5.85
C PHE A 264 15.11 -24.00 -5.05
N LYS A 265 14.86 -22.71 -4.90
CA LYS A 265 13.68 -22.16 -4.23
C LYS A 265 12.77 -21.51 -5.25
N GLN A 266 11.58 -22.07 -5.43
CA GLN A 266 10.63 -21.58 -6.43
C GLN A 266 10.30 -20.09 -6.19
N GLY A 267 10.52 -19.26 -7.21
CA GLY A 267 10.29 -17.82 -7.14
C GLY A 267 11.39 -17.00 -6.46
N GLN A 268 12.39 -17.63 -5.85
CA GLN A 268 13.56 -16.97 -5.23
C GLN A 268 14.89 -17.30 -5.91
N GLY A 269 14.97 -18.36 -6.72
CA GLY A 269 16.19 -18.74 -7.43
C GLY A 269 16.98 -19.85 -6.75
N THR A 270 18.27 -19.95 -7.06
CA THR A 270 19.14 -21.06 -6.63
C THR A 270 20.19 -20.59 -5.65
N PHE A 271 20.35 -21.25 -4.51
CA PHE A 271 21.24 -20.82 -3.43
C PHE A 271 22.29 -21.88 -3.10
N LEU A 272 23.51 -21.46 -2.81
CA LEU A 272 24.60 -22.35 -2.40
C LEU A 272 24.37 -22.88 -0.98
N LEU A 273 24.55 -24.18 -0.76
CA LEU A 273 24.55 -24.76 0.58
C LEU A 273 25.90 -24.56 1.28
N PRO A 274 25.92 -23.96 2.48
CA PRO A 274 27.16 -23.73 3.19
C PRO A 274 27.78 -25.05 3.66
N GLN A 275 29.09 -25.20 3.45
CA GLN A 275 29.89 -26.31 3.99
C GLN A 275 29.45 -27.71 3.52
N ALA A 276 28.66 -27.80 2.45
CA ALA A 276 28.23 -29.07 1.86
C ALA A 276 29.06 -29.37 0.61
N LYS A 277 29.59 -30.59 0.54
CA LYS A 277 30.19 -31.15 -0.69
C LYS A 277 29.26 -32.19 -1.27
N ALA A 278 29.13 -32.21 -2.59
CA ALA A 278 28.16 -33.08 -3.27
C ALA A 278 28.48 -34.57 -3.08
N ASP A 279 29.76 -34.94 -3.04
CA ASP A 279 30.24 -36.30 -2.77
C ASP A 279 29.95 -36.81 -1.35
N GLN A 280 29.59 -35.92 -0.43
CA GLN A 280 29.27 -36.22 0.98
C GLN A 280 27.82 -35.90 1.33
N PHE A 281 27.00 -35.50 0.34
CA PHE A 281 25.62 -35.12 0.56
C PHE A 281 24.68 -36.31 0.38
N THR A 282 23.73 -36.46 1.29
CA THR A 282 22.69 -37.47 1.26
C THR A 282 21.34 -36.76 1.35
N ASP A 283 20.42 -37.10 0.45
CA ASP A 283 19.05 -36.63 0.53
C ASP A 283 18.34 -37.19 1.77
N LEU A 284 17.47 -36.37 2.35
CA LEU A 284 16.47 -36.83 3.31
C LEU A 284 15.11 -36.70 2.63
N ALA A 285 14.88 -37.59 1.67
CA ALA A 285 13.61 -37.74 0.99
C ALA A 285 12.73 -38.77 1.68
N LEU A 286 11.44 -38.62 1.46
CA LEU A 286 10.42 -39.22 2.28
C LEU A 286 10.13 -40.71 1.93
N SER A 287 10.90 -41.40 1.09
CA SER A 287 10.53 -42.62 0.34
C SER A 287 9.90 -43.83 1.08
N ASN A 288 9.76 -43.84 2.41
CA ASN A 288 9.30 -44.99 3.20
C ASN A 288 8.12 -44.76 4.19
N LEU A 289 7.32 -43.68 4.11
CA LEU A 289 6.10 -43.58 4.95
C LEU A 289 4.86 -44.09 4.19
N PRO A 290 4.08 -45.05 4.76
CA PRO A 290 2.82 -45.50 4.17
C PRO A 290 1.75 -44.41 4.22
N ASP A 291 0.71 -44.56 3.38
CA ASP A 291 -0.53 -43.76 3.44
C ASP A 291 -0.38 -42.24 3.31
N ARG A 292 0.49 -41.79 2.39
CA ARG A 292 0.58 -40.37 2.01
C ARG A 292 0.60 -40.13 0.50
N ALA A 293 0.17 -38.93 0.09
CA ALA A 293 0.42 -38.45 -1.26
C ALA A 293 1.94 -38.30 -1.52
N PRO A 294 2.42 -38.47 -2.77
CA PRO A 294 3.82 -38.22 -3.11
C PRO A 294 4.19 -36.76 -2.78
N GLU A 295 5.23 -36.57 -1.97
CA GLU A 295 5.88 -35.26 -1.88
C GLU A 295 6.73 -35.10 -3.14
N LEU A 296 6.48 -34.06 -3.94
CA LEU A 296 7.17 -33.85 -5.20
C LEU A 296 8.69 -33.73 -4.98
N TYR A 297 9.12 -33.02 -3.92
CA TYR A 297 10.52 -32.82 -3.55
C TYR A 297 10.65 -32.48 -2.06
N SER A 298 11.67 -33.03 -1.38
CA SER A 298 12.08 -32.63 -0.03
C SER A 298 13.04 -31.43 -0.05
N ASN A 299 12.96 -30.57 0.97
CA ASN A 299 13.91 -29.49 1.23
C ASN A 299 14.99 -29.86 2.25
N VAL A 300 15.10 -31.15 2.60
CA VAL A 300 15.96 -31.62 3.68
C VAL A 300 17.05 -32.55 3.14
N GLY A 301 18.27 -32.36 3.61
CA GLY A 301 19.41 -33.20 3.28
C GLY A 301 20.47 -33.15 4.37
N LYS A 302 21.53 -33.94 4.24
CA LYS A 302 22.58 -34.03 5.26
C LYS A 302 23.94 -34.34 4.67
N THR A 303 24.97 -34.01 5.43
CA THR A 303 26.33 -34.55 5.30
C THR A 303 26.66 -35.37 6.54
N LEU A 304 27.90 -35.86 6.66
CA LEU A 304 28.37 -36.51 7.88
C LEU A 304 28.39 -35.57 9.11
N GLN A 305 28.44 -34.25 8.89
CA GLN A 305 28.60 -33.26 9.96
C GLN A 305 27.34 -32.43 10.21
N HIS A 306 26.54 -32.18 9.18
CA HIS A 306 25.45 -31.22 9.24
C HIS A 306 24.15 -31.79 8.65
N VAL A 307 23.03 -31.35 9.21
CA VAL A 307 21.70 -31.51 8.62
C VAL A 307 21.27 -30.16 8.10
N TYR A 308 20.59 -30.15 6.95
CA TYR A 308 20.15 -28.95 6.27
C TYR A 308 18.64 -28.96 6.06
N TRP A 309 18.00 -27.81 6.26
CA TRP A 309 16.73 -27.47 5.63
C TRP A 309 17.00 -26.28 4.71
N GLN A 310 16.78 -26.47 3.41
CA GLN A 310 17.27 -25.56 2.37
C GLN A 310 18.77 -25.26 2.59
N GLU A 311 19.18 -23.99 2.65
CA GLU A 311 20.55 -23.54 2.93
C GLU A 311 20.88 -23.46 4.43
N HIS A 312 19.90 -23.66 5.31
CA HIS A 312 20.09 -23.51 6.74
C HIS A 312 20.63 -24.80 7.36
N ILE A 313 21.74 -24.68 8.11
CA ILE A 313 22.21 -25.76 8.98
C ILE A 313 21.28 -25.84 10.19
N LEU A 314 20.80 -27.05 10.48
CA LEU A 314 19.99 -27.35 11.67
C LEU A 314 20.92 -27.78 12.81
N PRO A 315 21.26 -26.88 13.77
CA PRO A 315 22.25 -27.19 14.79
C PRO A 315 21.74 -28.28 15.74
N LEU A 316 22.65 -28.99 16.40
CA LEU A 316 22.38 -30.02 17.40
C LEU A 316 21.69 -31.30 16.89
N LEU A 317 21.16 -31.33 15.67
CA LEU A 317 20.68 -32.57 15.06
C LEU A 317 21.87 -33.50 14.77
N ASN A 318 21.77 -34.76 15.18
CA ASN A 318 22.73 -35.80 14.86
C ASN A 318 22.51 -36.30 13.42
N PRO A 319 23.41 -36.00 12.45
CA PRO A 319 23.19 -36.36 11.04
C PRO A 319 23.02 -37.86 10.82
N ALA A 320 23.68 -38.71 11.63
CA ALA A 320 23.57 -40.16 11.51
C ALA A 320 22.16 -40.67 11.89
N GLN A 321 21.48 -39.99 12.81
CA GLN A 321 20.18 -40.41 13.35
C GLN A 321 19.00 -39.60 12.80
N THR A 322 19.26 -38.49 12.11
CA THR A 322 18.21 -37.62 11.60
C THR A 322 17.35 -38.30 10.55
N VAL A 323 16.04 -38.14 10.73
CA VAL A 323 15.00 -38.53 9.81
C VAL A 323 14.13 -37.33 9.47
N TYR A 324 13.69 -37.25 8.21
CA TYR A 324 12.66 -36.31 7.77
C TYR A 324 11.29 -36.97 7.89
N LEU A 325 10.34 -36.30 8.56
CA LEU A 325 9.02 -36.83 8.89
C LEU A 325 7.93 -36.38 7.90
N GLY A 326 8.25 -35.43 7.01
CA GLY A 326 7.28 -34.73 6.18
C GLY A 326 6.74 -33.48 6.87
N ASN A 327 5.88 -32.73 6.17
CA ASN A 327 5.30 -31.47 6.67
C ASN A 327 6.37 -30.45 7.14
N ASP A 328 7.57 -30.46 6.53
CA ASP A 328 8.75 -29.68 6.94
C ASP A 328 9.33 -30.03 8.34
N PHE A 329 8.94 -31.16 8.94
CA PHE A 329 9.50 -31.60 10.22
C PHE A 329 10.67 -32.57 10.06
N SER A 330 11.77 -32.28 10.74
CA SER A 330 12.94 -33.17 10.86
C SER A 330 13.23 -33.44 12.33
N LYS A 331 13.69 -34.65 12.65
CA LYS A 331 14.07 -34.99 14.03
C LYS A 331 15.22 -35.98 14.12
N ASP A 332 15.85 -36.01 15.27
CA ASP A 332 16.64 -37.15 15.73
C ASP A 332 15.99 -37.75 17.01
N GLN A 333 16.78 -38.32 17.93
CA GLN A 333 16.30 -38.87 19.20
C GLN A 333 16.08 -37.79 20.29
N GLN A 334 16.65 -36.60 20.15
CA GLN A 334 16.69 -35.55 21.17
C GLN A 334 16.10 -34.22 20.70
N GLN A 335 16.16 -33.93 19.40
CA GLN A 335 15.79 -32.65 18.80
C GLN A 335 14.71 -32.85 17.75
N VAL A 336 13.83 -31.85 17.66
CA VAL A 336 12.81 -31.72 16.63
C VAL A 336 12.92 -30.33 16.03
N TYR A 337 12.83 -30.24 14.72
CA TYR A 337 12.85 -29.02 13.95
C TYR A 337 11.62 -28.97 13.04
N PHE A 338 11.01 -27.79 12.95
CA PHE A 338 10.15 -27.40 11.85
C PHE A 338 10.94 -26.41 11.00
N GLN A 339 11.24 -26.75 9.74
CA GLN A 339 12.14 -25.96 8.91
C GLN A 339 13.49 -25.71 9.64
N ASP A 340 13.91 -24.46 9.76
CA ASP A 340 15.10 -24.03 10.51
C ASP A 340 14.84 -23.76 12.01
N LYS A 341 13.60 -23.93 12.49
CA LYS A 341 13.20 -23.62 13.86
C LYS A 341 13.13 -24.86 14.76
N ARG A 342 13.87 -24.82 15.87
CA ARG A 342 13.89 -25.90 16.89
C ARG A 342 12.65 -25.86 17.80
N LEU A 343 12.04 -27.01 18.04
CA LEU A 343 10.97 -27.20 19.03
C LEU A 343 11.58 -27.64 20.38
N ILE A 344 11.63 -26.73 21.36
CA ILE A 344 12.37 -26.95 22.62
C ILE A 344 11.66 -27.94 23.57
N ASN A 345 10.32 -27.97 23.56
CA ASN A 345 9.52 -28.76 24.51
C ASN A 345 8.87 -30.01 23.89
N ALA A 346 9.24 -30.35 22.66
CA ALA A 346 8.69 -31.53 21.98
C ALA A 346 9.36 -32.81 22.48
N ASN A 347 8.58 -33.86 22.71
CA ASN A 347 9.14 -35.18 23.01
C ASN A 347 9.67 -35.83 21.73
N ALA A 348 10.93 -35.55 21.40
CA ALA A 348 11.58 -36.02 20.17
C ALA A 348 11.45 -37.53 19.98
N ALA A 349 11.53 -38.34 21.04
CA ALA A 349 11.43 -39.80 20.95
C ALA A 349 10.04 -40.28 20.45
N ARG A 350 8.98 -39.53 20.71
CA ARG A 350 7.59 -39.85 20.32
C ARG A 350 7.02 -38.95 19.24
N PHE A 351 7.83 -38.02 18.71
CA PHE A 351 7.39 -37.05 17.72
C PHE A 351 7.17 -37.68 16.34
N THR A 352 6.01 -37.40 15.75
CA THR A 352 5.56 -37.91 14.44
C THR A 352 4.76 -36.84 13.69
N ALA A 353 4.79 -36.86 12.36
CA ALA A 353 3.91 -36.00 11.57
C ALA A 353 2.44 -36.47 11.68
N VAL A 354 1.50 -35.52 11.67
CA VAL A 354 0.10 -35.84 11.42
C VAL A 354 -0.07 -35.89 9.90
N LEU A 355 -0.53 -37.02 9.38
CA LEU A 355 -0.72 -37.18 7.93
C LEU A 355 -2.14 -36.78 7.55
N HIS A 356 -2.27 -36.07 6.44
CA HIS A 356 -3.54 -35.73 5.81
C HIS A 356 -3.90 -36.82 4.77
N PRO A 357 -5.16 -37.27 4.63
CA PRO A 357 -5.50 -38.31 3.64
C PRO A 357 -5.27 -37.88 2.17
N THR A 358 -5.48 -36.60 1.84
CA THR A 358 -5.39 -36.05 0.47
C THR A 358 -4.30 -34.98 0.22
N PHE A 359 -3.95 -34.12 1.20
CA PHE A 359 -3.02 -32.98 1.03
C PHE A 359 -1.73 -33.14 1.85
N ASN A 360 -0.72 -33.86 1.34
CA ASN A 360 0.52 -34.15 2.10
C ASN A 360 1.79 -33.47 1.62
N ALA A 361 1.69 -32.38 0.85
CA ALA A 361 2.82 -31.50 0.59
C ALA A 361 2.35 -30.07 0.32
N LEU A 362 3.13 -29.08 0.79
CA LEU A 362 2.93 -27.64 0.58
C LEU A 362 1.63 -27.06 1.17
N GLY A 363 1.37 -27.27 2.47
CA GLY A 363 0.29 -26.54 3.15
C GLY A 363 -0.26 -27.12 4.45
N TYR A 364 -0.04 -28.42 4.73
CA TYR A 364 -0.48 -29.09 5.95
C TYR A 364 0.71 -29.29 6.91
N PHE A 365 0.80 -28.49 7.97
CA PHE A 365 2.00 -28.41 8.83
C PHE A 365 1.76 -28.90 10.25
N TYR A 366 1.05 -30.03 10.38
CA TYR A 366 0.72 -30.61 11.67
C TYR A 366 1.62 -31.78 12.03
N ALA A 367 2.00 -31.84 13.30
CA ALA A 367 2.76 -32.92 13.90
C ALA A 367 2.30 -33.14 15.34
N LYS A 368 2.74 -34.21 15.98
CA LYS A 368 2.38 -34.54 17.35
C LYS A 368 3.45 -35.36 18.05
N ASP A 369 3.48 -35.26 19.36
CA ASP A 369 4.11 -36.26 20.22
C ASP A 369 3.04 -36.96 21.08
N ASP A 370 3.45 -37.59 22.18
CA ASP A 370 2.56 -38.28 23.10
C ASP A 370 1.73 -37.32 23.99
N GLN A 371 2.10 -36.05 24.07
CA GLN A 371 1.48 -35.06 24.97
C GLN A 371 0.73 -33.97 24.23
N GLN A 372 1.23 -33.53 23.08
CA GLN A 372 0.77 -32.34 22.39
C GLN A 372 0.72 -32.53 20.87
N VAL A 373 -0.15 -31.73 20.24
CA VAL A 373 -0.20 -31.54 18.80
C VAL A 373 0.41 -30.19 18.49
N TYR A 374 1.08 -30.09 17.36
CA TYR A 374 1.79 -28.90 16.92
C TYR A 374 1.30 -28.49 15.53
N TYR A 375 1.15 -27.18 15.33
CA TYR A 375 1.13 -26.56 14.00
C TYR A 375 2.42 -25.75 13.85
N LYS A 376 3.29 -26.16 12.92
CA LYS A 376 4.65 -25.61 12.81
C LYS A 376 5.36 -25.68 14.17
N THR A 377 5.74 -24.53 14.75
CA THR A 377 6.38 -24.41 16.06
C THR A 377 5.40 -24.19 17.21
N HIS A 378 4.10 -24.09 16.96
CA HIS A 378 3.09 -23.76 17.97
C HIS A 378 2.40 -25.02 18.50
N ALA A 379 2.37 -25.17 19.83
CA ALA A 379 1.59 -26.21 20.50
C ALA A 379 0.09 -25.88 20.53
N LEU A 380 -0.75 -26.85 20.16
CA LEU A 380 -2.21 -26.76 20.13
C LEU A 380 -2.77 -27.30 21.43
N THR A 381 -2.92 -26.41 22.41
CA THR A 381 -3.29 -26.80 23.78
C THR A 381 -4.69 -27.41 23.86
N GLY A 382 -4.77 -28.61 24.43
CA GLY A 382 -6.03 -29.31 24.70
C GLY A 382 -6.50 -30.24 23.58
N LEU A 383 -5.86 -30.20 22.40
CA LEU A 383 -6.14 -31.14 21.32
C LEU A 383 -5.51 -32.51 21.65
N ASN A 384 -6.29 -33.59 21.62
CA ASN A 384 -5.83 -34.93 21.99
C ASN A 384 -4.95 -35.56 20.90
N PRO A 385 -3.63 -35.75 21.14
CA PRO A 385 -2.71 -36.26 20.12
C PRO A 385 -3.10 -37.63 19.53
N GLN A 386 -3.76 -38.48 20.32
CA GLN A 386 -4.15 -39.82 19.86
C GLN A 386 -5.40 -39.81 18.97
N GLN A 387 -6.20 -38.74 19.04
CA GLN A 387 -7.48 -38.61 18.32
C GLN A 387 -7.48 -37.49 17.27
N SER A 388 -6.35 -36.79 17.10
CA SER A 388 -6.24 -35.71 16.14
C SER A 388 -6.14 -36.20 14.70
N HIS A 389 -7.05 -35.71 13.87
CA HIS A 389 -7.15 -36.04 12.45
C HIS A 389 -7.40 -34.79 11.59
N ALA A 390 -6.99 -34.86 10.34
CA ALA A 390 -7.25 -33.81 9.36
C ALA A 390 -8.68 -33.87 8.81
N PHE A 391 -9.22 -32.73 8.39
CA PHE A 391 -10.45 -32.73 7.58
C PHE A 391 -10.13 -33.05 6.12
N ILE A 392 -10.79 -34.05 5.53
CA ILE A 392 -10.51 -34.54 4.15
C ILE A 392 -10.44 -33.42 3.09
N ASN A 393 -11.25 -32.37 3.23
CA ASN A 393 -11.38 -31.29 2.25
C ASN A 393 -10.48 -30.07 2.54
N SER A 394 -9.60 -30.10 3.56
CA SER A 394 -8.78 -28.93 3.89
C SER A 394 -7.42 -29.23 4.51
N SER A 395 -6.38 -28.60 3.96
CA SER A 395 -5.02 -28.61 4.50
C SER A 395 -4.78 -27.63 5.65
N GLN A 396 -5.78 -26.86 6.07
CA GLN A 396 -5.59 -25.81 7.08
C GLN A 396 -6.23 -26.15 8.42
N TYR A 397 -7.08 -27.18 8.50
CA TYR A 397 -7.82 -27.51 9.72
C TYR A 397 -7.43 -28.89 10.26
N ILE A 398 -7.45 -29.01 11.58
CA ILE A 398 -7.29 -30.26 12.32
C ILE A 398 -8.36 -30.32 13.41
N HIS A 399 -8.78 -31.51 13.79
CA HIS A 399 -9.71 -31.69 14.89
C HIS A 399 -9.45 -32.97 15.68
N ASP A 400 -9.98 -33.04 16.88
CA ASP A 400 -10.20 -34.28 17.61
C ASP A 400 -11.72 -34.49 17.81
N GLN A 401 -12.12 -35.17 18.88
CA GLN A 401 -13.54 -35.39 19.20
C GLN A 401 -14.26 -34.16 19.75
N GLN A 402 -13.53 -33.15 20.25
CA GLN A 402 -14.07 -32.02 20.98
C GLN A 402 -13.70 -30.67 20.36
N LEU A 403 -12.50 -30.56 19.80
CA LEU A 403 -11.91 -29.29 19.38
C LEU A 403 -11.64 -29.28 17.89
N VAL A 404 -11.84 -28.10 17.31
CA VAL A 404 -11.45 -27.77 15.93
C VAL A 404 -10.42 -26.66 15.98
N TYR A 405 -9.37 -26.80 15.19
CA TYR A 405 -8.34 -25.80 14.99
C TYR A 405 -8.26 -25.43 13.51
N TYR A 406 -8.12 -24.13 13.24
CA TYR A 406 -7.56 -23.61 12.01
C TYR A 406 -6.11 -23.21 12.29
N GLN A 407 -5.15 -23.88 11.68
CA GLN A 407 -3.73 -23.67 11.96
C GLN A 407 -3.43 -23.75 13.48
N ASP A 408 -2.93 -22.67 14.06
CA ASP A 408 -2.66 -22.52 15.49
C ASP A 408 -3.85 -21.94 16.29
N LYS A 409 -4.99 -21.65 15.65
CA LYS A 409 -6.16 -21.00 16.25
C LYS A 409 -7.27 -22.00 16.56
N ARG A 410 -7.66 -22.03 17.83
CA ARG A 410 -8.80 -22.83 18.33
C ARG A 410 -10.13 -22.17 17.94
N LEU A 411 -11.08 -22.97 17.47
CA LEU A 411 -12.42 -22.52 17.07
C LEU A 411 -13.48 -22.99 18.08
N ASP A 412 -13.61 -22.25 19.18
CA ASP A 412 -14.31 -22.70 20.40
C ASP A 412 -15.81 -23.03 20.26
N LYS A 413 -16.48 -22.50 19.25
CA LYS A 413 -17.95 -22.63 19.10
C LYS A 413 -18.37 -23.72 18.14
N LEU A 414 -17.40 -24.41 17.50
CA LEU A 414 -17.68 -25.48 16.57
C LEU A 414 -17.79 -26.82 17.30
N ASN A 415 -18.84 -27.58 17.00
CA ASN A 415 -18.91 -28.99 17.31
C ASN A 415 -17.99 -29.77 16.37
N ALA A 416 -16.89 -30.31 16.90
CA ALA A 416 -15.88 -31.01 16.10
C ALA A 416 -16.42 -32.21 15.31
N GLN A 417 -17.45 -32.90 15.82
CA GLN A 417 -18.03 -34.07 15.16
C GLN A 417 -18.99 -33.71 14.02
N GLN A 418 -19.54 -32.49 14.04
CA GLN A 418 -20.50 -32.02 13.04
C GLN A 418 -19.90 -31.00 12.06
N THR A 419 -18.66 -30.57 12.31
CA THR A 419 -18.01 -29.54 11.51
C THR A 419 -17.73 -30.03 10.09
N GLN A 420 -18.11 -29.21 9.12
CA GLN A 420 -17.78 -29.34 7.71
C GLN A 420 -16.90 -28.18 7.28
N ILE A 421 -15.93 -28.46 6.41
CA ILE A 421 -15.05 -27.45 5.81
C ILE A 421 -15.38 -27.31 4.33
N PHE A 422 -15.76 -26.11 3.94
CA PHE A 422 -15.93 -25.69 2.56
C PHE A 422 -14.70 -24.89 2.15
N SER A 423 -13.91 -25.45 1.24
CA SER A 423 -12.63 -24.84 0.84
C SER A 423 -12.80 -23.93 -0.37
N GLY A 424 -12.21 -22.73 -0.30
CA GLY A 424 -12.17 -21.82 -1.44
C GLY A 424 -11.26 -22.35 -2.53
N SER A 425 -11.81 -22.81 -3.66
CA SER A 425 -11.03 -23.55 -4.67
C SER A 425 -10.66 -22.77 -5.93
N ASN A 426 -10.92 -21.45 -5.99
CA ASN A 426 -10.67 -20.64 -7.18
C ASN A 426 -9.56 -19.58 -6.96
N ARG A 427 -9.11 -18.95 -8.05
CA ARG A 427 -8.01 -17.97 -8.03
C ARG A 427 -8.27 -16.68 -7.23
N PHE A 428 -9.51 -16.41 -6.84
CA PHE A 428 -9.92 -15.22 -6.11
C PHE A 428 -10.14 -15.48 -4.62
N SER A 429 -10.48 -16.71 -4.22
CA SER A 429 -10.78 -17.08 -2.82
C SER A 429 -9.97 -18.29 -2.31
N ARG A 430 -8.84 -18.60 -2.94
CA ARG A 430 -7.97 -19.77 -2.65
C ARG A 430 -7.62 -19.94 -1.16
N ASP A 431 -7.57 -18.84 -0.43
CA ASP A 431 -7.13 -18.81 0.97
C ASP A 431 -8.29 -18.59 1.96
N LEU A 432 -9.54 -18.62 1.49
CA LEU A 432 -10.72 -18.39 2.33
C LEU A 432 -11.59 -19.65 2.43
N ASN A 433 -11.53 -20.30 3.59
CA ASN A 433 -12.32 -21.49 3.90
C ASN A 433 -13.45 -21.16 4.88
N LEU A 434 -14.60 -21.79 4.72
CA LEU A 434 -15.70 -21.72 5.68
C LEU A 434 -15.79 -23.03 6.47
N ALA A 435 -15.63 -22.94 7.80
CA ALA A 435 -15.90 -24.01 8.73
C ALA A 435 -17.26 -23.79 9.41
N THR A 436 -18.11 -24.81 9.44
CA THR A 436 -19.42 -24.73 10.11
C THR A 436 -19.93 -26.07 10.57
N ASP A 437 -20.60 -26.11 11.72
CA ASP A 437 -21.38 -27.23 12.24
C ASP A 437 -22.90 -27.05 12.04
N GLY A 438 -23.30 -26.03 11.27
CA GLY A 438 -24.68 -25.62 11.04
C GLY A 438 -25.22 -24.60 12.05
N GLN A 439 -24.52 -24.32 13.16
CA GLN A 439 -24.91 -23.30 14.15
C GLN A 439 -23.88 -22.17 14.23
N SER A 440 -22.61 -22.54 14.15
CA SER A 440 -21.47 -21.64 14.16
C SER A 440 -20.82 -21.61 12.79
N PHE A 441 -20.28 -20.45 12.41
CA PHE A 441 -19.66 -20.22 11.12
C PHE A 441 -18.35 -19.48 11.33
N TYR A 442 -17.27 -20.00 10.75
CA TYR A 442 -15.93 -19.42 10.81
C TYR A 442 -15.36 -19.31 9.40
N LEU A 443 -14.87 -18.14 9.05
CA LEU A 443 -14.07 -17.90 7.87
C LEU A 443 -12.60 -17.95 8.29
N ASN A 444 -11.93 -19.07 7.98
CA ASN A 444 -10.64 -19.43 8.55
C ASN A 444 -10.69 -19.41 10.09
N GLU A 445 -9.87 -18.59 10.74
CA GLU A 445 -9.87 -18.39 12.19
C GLU A 445 -10.97 -17.44 12.69
N HIS A 446 -11.59 -16.67 11.80
CA HIS A 446 -12.48 -15.58 12.19
C HIS A 446 -13.93 -16.03 12.26
N PRO A 447 -14.64 -15.84 13.38
CA PRO A 447 -16.07 -16.08 13.42
C PRO A 447 -16.78 -15.17 12.42
N LEU A 448 -17.81 -15.69 11.76
CA LEU A 448 -18.61 -14.92 10.81
C LEU A 448 -19.17 -13.66 11.49
N PRO A 449 -19.12 -12.48 10.84
CA PRO A 449 -19.60 -11.24 11.44
C PRO A 449 -21.05 -11.32 11.92
N ARG A 450 -21.34 -10.76 13.10
CA ARG A 450 -22.71 -10.68 13.64
C ARG A 450 -23.57 -9.59 13.02
N ILE A 451 -22.96 -8.73 12.23
CA ILE A 451 -23.61 -7.64 11.53
C ILE A 451 -23.33 -7.77 10.04
N ALA A 452 -24.34 -7.44 9.24
CA ALA A 452 -24.21 -7.28 7.80
C ALA A 452 -24.46 -5.82 7.45
N GLU A 453 -23.68 -5.28 6.51
CA GLU A 453 -23.86 -3.92 6.02
C GLU A 453 -24.77 -3.91 4.80
N HIS A 454 -25.64 -2.91 4.70
CA HIS A 454 -26.36 -2.68 3.46
C HIS A 454 -25.43 -2.15 2.37
N LYS A 455 -25.85 -2.29 1.10
CA LYS A 455 -25.09 -1.85 -0.07
C LYS A 455 -24.63 -0.38 0.00
N PHE A 456 -25.40 0.47 0.67
CA PHE A 456 -25.11 1.90 0.79
C PHE A 456 -24.86 2.31 2.24
N TRP A 457 -25.88 2.24 3.10
CA TRP A 457 -25.80 2.78 4.46
C TRP A 457 -26.57 1.91 5.44
N GLY A 458 -26.02 1.80 6.66
CA GLY A 458 -26.63 1.09 7.77
C GLY A 458 -26.22 -0.37 7.85
N THR A 459 -26.50 -0.95 9.01
CA THR A 459 -26.19 -2.34 9.34
C THR A 459 -27.42 -3.04 9.88
N VAL A 460 -27.41 -4.37 9.80
CA VAL A 460 -28.43 -5.23 10.38
C VAL A 460 -27.75 -6.36 11.14
N SER A 461 -28.33 -6.77 12.26
CA SER A 461 -27.88 -7.98 12.96
C SER A 461 -28.23 -9.22 12.13
N VAL A 462 -27.31 -10.16 12.07
CA VAL A 462 -27.51 -11.46 11.41
C VAL A 462 -28.15 -12.42 12.41
N ASP A 463 -29.22 -13.12 12.02
CA ASP A 463 -29.85 -14.13 12.86
C ASP A 463 -29.18 -15.50 12.69
N PHE A 464 -28.20 -15.79 13.56
CA PHE A 464 -27.48 -17.07 13.58
C PHE A 464 -28.37 -18.27 13.95
N SER A 465 -29.54 -18.07 14.59
CA SER A 465 -30.40 -19.19 14.99
C SER A 465 -31.07 -19.87 13.79
N HIS A 466 -31.21 -19.15 12.67
CA HIS A 466 -31.80 -19.65 11.43
C HIS A 466 -30.88 -19.48 10.21
N LEU A 467 -29.61 -19.11 10.42
CA LEU A 467 -28.67 -18.87 9.34
C LEU A 467 -28.28 -20.17 8.65
N GLN A 468 -28.41 -20.20 7.33
CA GLN A 468 -28.07 -21.32 6.48
C GLN A 468 -27.07 -20.90 5.42
N LEU A 469 -26.13 -21.80 5.11
CA LEU A 469 -25.22 -21.66 3.99
C LEU A 469 -25.93 -22.12 2.70
N ILE A 470 -26.41 -21.16 1.92
CA ILE A 470 -27.18 -21.44 0.70
C ILE A 470 -26.31 -21.46 -0.57
N GLY A 471 -25.07 -21.01 -0.50
CA GLY A 471 -24.12 -21.02 -1.62
C GLY A 471 -22.67 -21.14 -1.16
N ASN A 472 -21.99 -22.22 -1.56
CA ASN A 472 -20.62 -22.53 -1.10
C ASN A 472 -19.63 -23.05 -2.16
N GLN A 473 -20.05 -23.32 -3.41
CA GLN A 473 -19.13 -23.56 -4.55
C GLN A 473 -19.84 -23.67 -5.92
N SER A 474 -19.11 -23.49 -7.02
CA SER A 474 -19.44 -24.06 -8.34
C SER A 474 -18.19 -24.73 -8.91
N ASN A 475 -18.32 -25.96 -9.41
CA ASN A 475 -17.25 -26.74 -10.04
C ASN A 475 -16.88 -26.24 -11.46
N GLU A 476 -17.25 -25.01 -11.84
CA GLU A 476 -16.96 -24.52 -13.18
C GLU A 476 -15.45 -24.31 -13.40
N PRO A 477 -14.87 -24.88 -14.48
CA PRO A 477 -13.49 -24.62 -14.86
C PRO A 477 -13.38 -23.15 -15.30
N PHE A 478 -12.66 -22.36 -14.51
CA PHE A 478 -12.09 -21.06 -14.84
C PHE A 478 -12.93 -20.13 -15.77
N PRO A 479 -13.41 -18.98 -15.28
CA PRO A 479 -13.17 -18.36 -13.97
C PRO A 479 -14.32 -18.62 -12.99
N GLY A 480 -14.18 -19.63 -12.13
CA GLY A 480 -15.15 -19.93 -11.09
C GLY A 480 -15.43 -18.71 -10.20
N ASN A 481 -16.71 -18.34 -10.12
CA ASN A 481 -17.22 -17.19 -9.39
C ASN A 481 -17.29 -17.50 -7.88
N PHE A 482 -17.09 -16.52 -6.97
CA PHE A 482 -17.26 -16.84 -5.54
C PHE A 482 -17.51 -15.71 -4.53
N SER A 483 -18.55 -15.92 -3.73
CA SER A 483 -18.70 -15.43 -2.35
C SER A 483 -19.49 -16.48 -1.57
N TYR A 484 -19.19 -16.71 -0.29
CA TYR A 484 -20.08 -17.50 0.58
C TYR A 484 -21.41 -16.75 0.72
N ILE A 485 -22.52 -17.44 0.47
CA ILE A 485 -23.86 -16.85 0.53
C ILE A 485 -24.62 -17.52 1.65
N PHE A 486 -25.13 -16.68 2.54
CA PHE A 486 -25.91 -17.08 3.69
C PHE A 486 -27.33 -16.54 3.57
N ALA A 487 -28.28 -17.21 4.19
CA ALA A 487 -29.61 -16.68 4.33
C ALA A 487 -30.18 -17.07 5.69
N ASP A 488 -30.93 -16.16 6.30
CA ASP A 488 -31.77 -16.45 7.46
C ASP A 488 -33.25 -16.39 7.03
N GLN A 489 -34.15 -16.20 8.00
CA GLN A 489 -35.58 -16.12 7.72
C GLN A 489 -36.02 -14.88 6.95
N GLN A 490 -35.21 -13.83 6.84
CA GLN A 490 -35.62 -12.58 6.22
C GLN A 490 -34.59 -11.99 5.25
N TYR A 491 -33.33 -12.35 5.37
CA TYR A 491 -32.24 -11.71 4.63
C TYR A 491 -31.41 -12.73 3.87
N ILE A 492 -30.85 -12.28 2.76
CA ILE A 492 -29.76 -12.95 2.05
C ILE A 492 -28.51 -12.10 2.20
N TYR A 493 -27.43 -12.75 2.61
CA TYR A 493 -26.14 -12.16 2.88
C TYR A 493 -25.07 -12.73 1.95
N ILE A 494 -24.14 -11.87 1.56
CA ILE A 494 -22.94 -12.21 0.79
C ILE A 494 -21.73 -11.86 1.64
N TYR A 495 -20.79 -12.78 1.80
CA TYR A 495 -19.48 -12.41 2.32
C TYR A 495 -18.63 -11.79 1.22
N ASP A 496 -18.41 -10.47 1.30
CA ASP A 496 -17.52 -9.75 0.40
C ASP A 496 -16.08 -9.90 0.90
N GLU A 497 -15.28 -10.67 0.16
CA GLU A 497 -13.89 -10.96 0.51
C GLU A 497 -12.96 -9.74 0.39
N PHE A 498 -13.26 -8.80 -0.51
CA PHE A 498 -12.44 -7.59 -0.67
C PHE A 498 -12.57 -6.69 0.56
N TYR A 499 -13.79 -6.52 1.09
CA TYR A 499 -14.02 -5.75 2.32
C TYR A 499 -13.90 -6.58 3.59
N GLN A 500 -13.86 -7.91 3.49
CA GLN A 500 -13.92 -8.85 4.62
C GLN A 500 -15.16 -8.62 5.50
N GLN A 501 -16.31 -8.41 4.86
CA GLN A 501 -17.56 -8.03 5.52
C GLN A 501 -18.75 -8.79 4.95
N LEU A 502 -19.75 -9.06 5.79
CA LEU A 502 -21.06 -9.48 5.32
C LEU A 502 -21.84 -8.30 4.76
N LYS A 503 -22.40 -8.48 3.56
CA LYS A 503 -23.23 -7.51 2.86
C LYS A 503 -24.62 -8.07 2.65
N VAL A 504 -25.64 -7.25 2.87
CA VAL A 504 -27.03 -7.61 2.57
C VAL A 504 -27.23 -7.56 1.05
N LEU A 505 -27.56 -8.71 0.45
CA LEU A 505 -28.01 -8.78 -0.94
C LEU A 505 -29.46 -8.36 -1.07
N TYR A 506 -30.33 -8.95 -0.24
CA TYR A 506 -31.76 -8.76 -0.31
C TYR A 506 -32.42 -8.95 1.05
N ARG A 507 -33.56 -8.26 1.25
CA ARG A 507 -34.44 -8.38 2.41
C ARG A 507 -35.84 -8.76 1.91
N PHE A 508 -36.35 -9.89 2.38
CA PHE A 508 -37.72 -10.29 2.15
C PHE A 508 -38.71 -9.45 2.98
N PRO A 509 -39.92 -9.17 2.45
CA PRO A 509 -40.91 -8.35 3.14
C PRO A 509 -41.38 -8.91 4.49
N GLN A 510 -41.53 -10.23 4.58
CA GLN A 510 -42.01 -10.95 5.77
C GLN A 510 -41.07 -12.11 6.05
N PRO A 511 -40.69 -12.40 7.30
CA PRO A 511 -39.83 -13.52 7.63
C PRO A 511 -40.53 -14.86 7.37
N GLU A 512 -39.84 -15.77 6.70
CA GLU A 512 -40.34 -17.10 6.36
C GLU A 512 -39.21 -18.13 6.40
N GLN A 513 -39.53 -19.40 6.61
CA GLN A 513 -38.51 -20.44 6.63
C GLN A 513 -38.00 -20.72 5.22
N LEU A 514 -36.71 -20.48 5.00
CA LEU A 514 -36.03 -20.86 3.77
C LEU A 514 -35.82 -22.38 3.72
N LYS A 515 -36.13 -22.98 2.57
CA LYS A 515 -35.83 -24.37 2.27
C LYS A 515 -34.85 -24.44 1.11
N GLN A 516 -33.61 -24.80 1.41
CA GLN A 516 -32.59 -25.04 0.40
C GLN A 516 -32.98 -26.28 -0.43
N ILE A 517 -32.99 -26.12 -1.75
CA ILE A 517 -33.30 -27.21 -2.70
C ILE A 517 -31.97 -27.83 -3.13
N GLU A 518 -31.04 -26.98 -3.56
CA GLU A 518 -29.68 -27.33 -3.93
C GLU A 518 -28.77 -26.10 -3.74
N ASN A 519 -27.48 -26.22 -4.03
CA ASN A 519 -26.56 -25.10 -3.91
C ASN A 519 -26.98 -23.94 -4.85
N GLN A 520 -27.09 -22.73 -4.28
CA GLN A 520 -27.54 -21.51 -4.96
C GLN A 520 -29.00 -21.51 -5.45
N ARG A 521 -29.81 -22.49 -5.04
CA ARG A 521 -31.23 -22.57 -5.41
C ARG A 521 -32.08 -22.99 -4.22
N PHE A 522 -33.09 -22.20 -3.91
CA PHE A 522 -33.88 -22.37 -2.69
C PHE A 522 -35.31 -21.88 -2.87
N SER A 523 -36.19 -22.37 -2.01
CA SER A 523 -37.57 -21.90 -1.90
C SER A 523 -37.73 -20.95 -0.73
N TYR A 524 -38.52 -19.91 -0.95
CA TYR A 524 -38.97 -18.98 0.07
C TYR A 524 -40.48 -18.77 -0.13
N GLY A 525 -41.26 -19.35 0.79
CA GLY A 525 -42.70 -19.51 0.61
C GLY A 525 -43.05 -20.27 -0.66
N LYS A 526 -43.86 -19.67 -1.52
CA LYS A 526 -44.32 -20.28 -2.79
C LYS A 526 -43.37 -20.03 -3.97
N HIS A 527 -42.32 -19.24 -3.78
CA HIS A 527 -41.42 -18.83 -4.85
C HIS A 527 -40.09 -19.58 -4.76
N ILE A 528 -39.54 -19.89 -5.93
CA ILE A 528 -38.21 -20.48 -6.07
C ILE A 528 -37.27 -19.39 -6.55
N TYR A 529 -36.11 -19.30 -5.90
CA TYR A 529 -35.07 -18.36 -6.21
C TYR A 529 -33.79 -19.11 -6.58
N SER A 530 -33.05 -18.55 -7.52
CA SER A 530 -31.71 -18.97 -7.88
C SER A 530 -30.73 -17.80 -7.83
N ILE A 531 -29.46 -18.11 -7.59
CA ILE A 531 -28.38 -17.13 -7.60
C ILE A 531 -27.51 -17.38 -8.83
N SER A 532 -27.29 -16.32 -9.60
CA SER A 532 -26.40 -16.33 -10.76
C SER A 532 -25.24 -15.36 -10.56
N GLN A 533 -24.07 -15.69 -11.07
CA GLN A 533 -22.87 -14.88 -10.94
C GLN A 533 -22.26 -14.60 -12.31
N LYS A 534 -21.96 -13.34 -12.61
CA LYS A 534 -21.40 -12.89 -13.90
C LYS A 534 -20.11 -12.12 -13.69
N LEU A 535 -19.05 -12.53 -14.38
CA LEU A 535 -17.75 -11.88 -14.28
C LEU A 535 -17.68 -10.58 -15.09
N TYR A 536 -17.03 -9.57 -14.53
CA TYR A 536 -16.75 -8.28 -15.18
C TYR A 536 -15.25 -8.12 -15.48
N ARG A 537 -14.94 -7.95 -16.76
CA ARG A 537 -13.58 -7.81 -17.28
C ARG A 537 -13.48 -6.66 -18.27
N THR A 538 -12.33 -5.99 -18.31
CA THR A 538 -11.96 -5.10 -19.42
C THR A 538 -10.83 -5.72 -20.22
N LYS A 539 -11.00 -5.80 -21.55
CA LYS A 539 -9.92 -6.21 -22.45
C LYS A 539 -8.93 -5.05 -22.60
N GLY A 540 -7.65 -5.30 -22.36
CA GLY A 540 -6.59 -4.34 -22.69
C GLY A 540 -6.48 -4.16 -24.20
N THR A 541 -6.29 -2.93 -24.67
CA THR A 541 -6.12 -2.61 -26.10
C THR A 541 -4.70 -2.88 -26.62
N ARG A 542 -3.72 -3.17 -25.76
CA ARG A 542 -2.30 -3.33 -26.15
C ARG A 542 -1.52 -4.45 -25.44
N SER A 543 -2.13 -5.22 -24.56
CA SER A 543 -1.53 -6.43 -23.98
C SER A 543 -2.55 -7.55 -23.95
N SER A 544 -2.11 -8.80 -24.11
CA SER A 544 -2.94 -10.01 -24.16
C SER A 544 -3.68 -10.34 -22.84
N GLY A 545 -3.72 -9.42 -21.87
CA GLY A 545 -4.37 -9.60 -20.58
C GLY A 545 -5.75 -8.94 -20.51
N ALA A 546 -6.77 -9.71 -20.14
CA ALA A 546 -8.04 -9.15 -19.65
C ALA A 546 -7.91 -8.86 -18.15
N THR A 547 -8.14 -7.61 -17.74
CA THR A 547 -8.21 -7.24 -16.32
C THR A 547 -9.57 -7.65 -15.77
N THR A 548 -9.58 -8.46 -14.72
CA THR A 548 -10.82 -8.80 -14.01
C THR A 548 -11.03 -7.79 -12.88
N HIS A 549 -12.20 -7.15 -12.87
CA HIS A 549 -12.54 -6.14 -11.86
C HIS A 549 -13.30 -6.73 -10.68
N GLY A 550 -14.13 -7.74 -10.95
CA GLY A 550 -15.03 -8.35 -9.98
C GLY A 550 -16.10 -9.17 -10.68
N PHE A 551 -17.15 -9.50 -9.94
CA PHE A 551 -18.28 -10.26 -10.42
C PHE A 551 -19.58 -9.71 -9.82
N GLN A 552 -20.66 -9.82 -10.59
CA GLN A 552 -21.98 -9.46 -10.14
C GLN A 552 -22.74 -10.71 -9.74
N ILE A 553 -23.21 -10.73 -8.51
CA ILE A 553 -24.10 -11.73 -7.95
C ILE A 553 -25.53 -11.21 -8.14
N SER A 554 -26.41 -12.02 -8.70
CA SER A 554 -27.80 -11.69 -8.99
C SER A 554 -28.72 -12.72 -8.34
N LEU A 555 -29.69 -12.25 -7.55
CA LEU A 555 -30.81 -13.05 -7.07
C LEU A 555 -31.91 -13.02 -8.12
N ILE A 556 -32.35 -14.19 -8.58
CA ILE A 556 -33.33 -14.36 -9.65
C ILE A 556 -34.50 -15.14 -9.10
N GLN A 557 -35.71 -14.65 -9.33
CA GLN A 557 -36.92 -15.43 -9.09
C GLN A 557 -37.21 -16.30 -10.32
N GLU A 558 -37.32 -17.61 -10.15
CA GLU A 558 -37.39 -18.54 -11.28
C GLU A 558 -38.72 -18.49 -12.02
N THR A 559 -39.83 -18.20 -11.32
CA THR A 559 -41.18 -18.23 -11.89
C THR A 559 -41.38 -17.24 -13.04
N ASP A 560 -40.70 -16.11 -12.99
CA ASP A 560 -40.80 -15.01 -13.96
C ASP A 560 -39.44 -14.59 -14.54
N HIS A 561 -38.37 -15.32 -14.19
CA HIS A 561 -36.97 -15.00 -14.53
C HIS A 561 -36.56 -13.56 -14.20
N LYS A 562 -37.18 -12.97 -13.17
CA LYS A 562 -36.93 -11.58 -12.78
C LYS A 562 -35.71 -11.49 -11.86
N VAL A 563 -34.79 -10.57 -12.18
CA VAL A 563 -33.70 -10.22 -11.27
C VAL A 563 -34.25 -9.34 -10.14
N ILE A 564 -34.17 -9.87 -8.92
CA ILE A 564 -34.71 -9.24 -7.71
C ILE A 564 -33.69 -8.33 -7.05
N ALA A 565 -32.43 -8.75 -7.03
CA ALA A 565 -31.33 -8.01 -6.40
C ALA A 565 -30.00 -8.29 -7.09
N GLN A 566 -29.09 -7.32 -7.02
CA GLN A 566 -27.74 -7.43 -7.58
C GLN A 566 -26.71 -6.80 -6.65
N TYR A 567 -25.59 -7.51 -6.48
CA TYR A 567 -24.42 -7.05 -5.74
C TYR A 567 -23.16 -7.23 -6.59
N PHE A 568 -22.26 -6.25 -6.59
CA PHE A 568 -20.98 -6.33 -7.29
C PHE A 568 -19.85 -6.54 -6.28
N ALA A 569 -19.25 -7.73 -6.29
CA ALA A 569 -18.13 -8.09 -5.45
C ALA A 569 -16.82 -7.92 -6.22
N ARG A 570 -15.85 -7.25 -5.59
CA ARG A 570 -14.54 -6.96 -6.22
C ARG A 570 -13.57 -8.11 -6.04
N THR A 571 -12.53 -8.12 -6.87
CA THR A 571 -11.42 -9.07 -6.66
C THR A 571 -10.51 -8.62 -5.49
N PRO A 572 -10.17 -9.51 -4.54
CA PRO A 572 -9.30 -9.22 -3.40
C PRO A 572 -7.83 -8.93 -3.79
N ASN A 573 -7.42 -9.30 -5.00
CA ASN A 573 -6.09 -8.99 -5.57
C ASN A 573 -5.97 -7.56 -6.14
N SER A 574 -6.99 -6.71 -5.97
CA SER A 574 -6.88 -5.28 -6.31
C SER A 574 -6.06 -4.54 -5.23
N ILE A 575 -5.33 -3.49 -5.64
CA ILE A 575 -4.32 -2.82 -4.80
C ILE A 575 -4.97 -2.26 -3.52
N HIS A 576 -4.58 -2.80 -2.36
CA HIS A 576 -4.94 -2.28 -1.06
C HIS A 576 -3.77 -1.45 -0.51
N LEU A 577 -3.93 -0.13 -0.42
CA LEU A 577 -2.89 0.76 0.10
C LEU A 577 -2.63 0.58 1.61
N SER A 578 -3.53 -0.03 2.40
CA SER A 578 -3.19 -0.35 3.79
C SER A 578 -2.02 -1.33 3.86
N ARG A 579 -1.87 -2.26 2.89
CA ARG A 579 -0.75 -3.21 2.88
C ARG A 579 0.61 -2.55 2.66
N LEU A 580 0.64 -1.34 2.11
CA LEU A 580 1.86 -0.52 2.00
C LEU A 580 2.24 0.14 3.34
N PHE A 581 1.28 0.28 4.26
CA PHE A 581 1.49 0.79 5.62
C PHE A 581 1.52 -0.32 6.68
N ASP A 582 1.01 -1.53 6.39
CA ASP A 582 1.15 -2.76 7.17
C ASP A 582 2.55 -3.41 7.01
N LEU A 583 3.60 -2.59 6.88
CA LEU A 583 5.00 -3.04 6.95
C LEU A 583 5.41 -3.49 8.38
N THR A 584 4.46 -3.60 9.31
CA THR A 584 4.69 -4.02 10.70
C THR A 584 4.17 -5.42 11.04
N LYS A 585 3.76 -6.21 10.05
CA LYS A 585 3.80 -7.68 10.18
C LYS A 585 5.04 -8.23 9.49
N THR A 586 6.20 -7.75 9.93
CA THR A 586 7.36 -8.63 9.98
C THR A 586 7.02 -9.73 10.97
N ASP A 587 6.59 -10.87 10.46
CA ASP A 587 6.78 -12.14 11.17
C ASP A 587 8.28 -12.31 11.37
N SER A 588 8.78 -11.92 12.55
CA SER A 588 10.11 -12.28 13.07
C SER A 588 10.20 -11.93 14.55
N PRO A 589 10.87 -12.73 15.40
CA PRO A 589 11.46 -14.07 15.17
C PRO A 589 10.52 -15.24 15.55
#